data_AF-A0A381WTY2-F1
#
_entry.id   AF-A0A381WTY2-F1
#
_cell.length_a   1.000
_cell.length_b   1.000
_cell.length_c   1.000
_cell.angle_alpha   90.00
_cell.angle_beta   90.00
_cell.angle_gamma   90.00
#
_symmetry.space_group_name_H-M   'P 1'
#
loop_
_entity.id
_entity.type
_entity.pdbx_description
1 polymer ?
#
loop_
_entity_poly.entity_id
_entity_poly.type
_entity_poly.pdbx_seq_one_letter_code
_entity_poly.pdbx_strand_id
1 'polypeptide(L)'
;MKFKIPVNQKTLIFRGIFLILLLVGGCSEWNNNPAETGKLFLNLLSIQHQLGIVTQVNRPNEKSVTVPQDTSSTSEVKALVVGALRVTSRDTPYSKDLAMTDAVEEGLKTDLQNSVDYFKIVKLPTAEESVVLKLPPSTAGNWQPIAVGLRTVPAVLANLSDTEHKGSGIYYGFSSKFHNTDDFKDNEVIKIS
;
A
#
# COMPACT_ATOMS: atom_id res chain seq x y z
N MET A 1 -24.54 -66.20 -31.35
CA MET A 1 -24.39 -64.74 -31.50
C MET A 1 -23.18 -64.26 -30.70
N LYS A 2 -22.30 -63.48 -31.34
CA LYS A 2 -21.37 -62.45 -30.81
C LYS A 2 -20.43 -62.79 -29.61
N PHE A 3 -19.21 -63.16 -29.96
CA PHE A 3 -17.89 -62.55 -29.67
C PHE A 3 -17.62 -61.61 -28.47
N LYS A 4 -16.36 -61.78 -27.96
CA LYS A 4 -15.48 -60.99 -27.05
C LYS A 4 -15.65 -61.27 -25.55
N ILE A 5 -14.77 -61.96 -24.79
CA ILE A 5 -13.29 -62.11 -24.72
C ILE A 5 -12.58 -60.74 -24.49
N PRO A 6 -11.63 -60.56 -23.53
CA PRO A 6 -11.47 -61.14 -22.17
C PRO A 6 -10.62 -60.23 -21.20
N VAL A 7 -10.06 -60.84 -20.13
CA VAL A 7 -8.75 -60.55 -19.48
C VAL A 7 -8.68 -59.27 -18.60
N ASN A 8 -8.61 -59.37 -17.27
CA ASN A 8 -7.68 -60.07 -16.36
C ASN A 8 -6.28 -59.43 -16.27
N GLN A 9 -5.84 -59.21 -15.02
CA GLN A 9 -4.46 -59.26 -14.54
C GLN A 9 -3.41 -58.35 -15.23
N LYS A 10 -2.92 -57.38 -14.46
CA LYS A 10 -1.62 -57.53 -13.78
C LYS A 10 -1.31 -56.33 -12.89
N THR A 11 -1.03 -56.65 -11.63
CA THR A 11 -0.16 -55.94 -10.72
C THR A 11 1.02 -55.32 -11.48
N LEU A 12 1.09 -53.99 -11.51
CA LEU A 12 2.29 -53.28 -11.91
C LEU A 12 2.75 -52.41 -10.75
N ILE A 13 3.92 -52.80 -10.28
CA ILE A 13 4.81 -52.11 -9.35
C ILE A 13 4.94 -50.64 -9.78
N PHE A 14 4.58 -49.71 -8.89
CA PHE A 14 5.09 -48.34 -8.93
C PHE A 14 5.41 -47.89 -7.51
N ARG A 15 6.44 -48.52 -6.93
CA ARG A 15 7.26 -47.87 -5.91
C ARG A 15 8.14 -46.86 -6.64
N GLY A 16 7.93 -45.58 -6.35
CA GLY A 16 8.82 -44.51 -6.79
C GLY A 16 8.07 -43.38 -7.45
N ILE A 17 8.26 -42.19 -6.88
CA ILE A 17 7.83 -40.87 -7.38
C ILE A 17 6.40 -40.49 -6.96
N PHE A 18 6.20 -40.30 -5.65
CA PHE A 18 5.13 -39.44 -5.11
C PHE A 18 5.70 -38.36 -4.18
N LEU A 19 6.90 -37.84 -4.50
CA LEU A 19 7.56 -36.81 -3.69
C LEU A 19 8.22 -35.67 -4.50
N ILE A 20 7.92 -35.54 -5.79
CA ILE A 20 8.38 -34.42 -6.62
C ILE A 20 7.28 -34.07 -7.63
N LEU A 21 6.23 -33.39 -7.16
CA LEU A 21 5.23 -32.73 -8.02
C LEU A 21 4.61 -31.48 -7.34
N LEU A 22 5.29 -30.95 -6.30
CA LEU A 22 5.00 -29.64 -5.69
C LEU A 22 6.01 -28.56 -6.09
N LEU A 23 6.81 -28.82 -7.12
CA LEU A 23 7.66 -27.85 -7.78
C LEU A 23 7.30 -27.88 -9.25
N VAL A 24 7.04 -26.70 -9.83
CA VAL A 24 6.59 -26.48 -11.22
C VAL A 24 5.07 -26.62 -11.43
N GLY A 25 4.31 -25.87 -10.64
CA GLY A 25 2.96 -25.42 -10.98
C GLY A 25 2.95 -23.90 -11.14
N GLY A 26 3.66 -23.40 -12.15
CA GLY A 26 3.44 -22.10 -12.78
C GLY A 26 3.59 -20.86 -11.91
N CYS A 27 4.72 -20.18 -12.08
CA CYS A 27 4.74 -18.72 -12.16
C CYS A 27 3.78 -18.31 -13.29
N SER A 28 2.47 -18.30 -13.04
CA SER A 28 1.50 -17.73 -13.94
C SER A 28 1.66 -16.22 -13.88
N GLU A 29 2.41 -15.71 -14.85
CA GLU A 29 2.17 -14.42 -15.48
C GLU A 29 1.75 -13.28 -14.55
N TRP A 30 2.77 -12.53 -14.18
CA TRP A 30 2.80 -11.07 -14.01
C TRP A 30 2.22 -10.27 -15.21
N ASN A 31 1.14 -10.74 -15.84
CA ASN A 31 0.42 -9.99 -16.86
C ASN A 31 -1.03 -10.46 -17.04
N ASN A 32 -1.74 -10.77 -15.96
CA ASN A 32 -3.17 -10.46 -15.93
C ASN A 32 -3.28 -9.09 -15.26
N ASN A 33 -2.97 -8.05 -16.03
CA ASN A 33 -3.26 -6.68 -15.64
C ASN A 33 -4.80 -6.57 -15.68
N PRO A 34 -5.55 -6.59 -14.55
CA PRO A 34 -6.88 -6.01 -14.59
C PRO A 34 -6.69 -4.59 -15.17
N ALA A 35 -7.53 -4.21 -16.13
CA ALA A 35 -7.42 -2.96 -16.89
C ALA A 35 -6.82 -1.85 -16.03
N GLU A 36 -5.78 -1.14 -16.51
CA GLU A 36 -5.05 -0.11 -15.75
C GLU A 36 -6.05 0.79 -15.00
N THR A 37 -6.37 0.40 -13.76
CA THR A 37 -7.21 1.18 -12.87
C THR A 37 -6.37 2.37 -12.50
N GLY A 38 -6.94 3.57 -12.62
CA GLY A 38 -6.22 4.83 -12.72
C GLY A 38 -5.06 5.00 -11.74
N LYS A 39 -4.10 5.83 -12.10
CA LYS A 39 -2.93 6.12 -11.26
C LYS A 39 -3.25 7.29 -10.33
N LEU A 40 -3.22 7.04 -9.01
CA LEU A 40 -3.29 8.12 -8.02
C LEU A 40 -1.91 8.75 -7.84
N PHE A 41 -1.82 10.05 -8.06
CA PHE A 41 -0.62 10.84 -7.78
C PHE A 41 -0.78 11.56 -6.46
N LEU A 42 -0.01 11.15 -5.47
CA LEU A 42 0.06 11.86 -4.20
C LEU A 42 1.22 12.85 -4.23
N ASN A 43 0.92 14.13 -3.96
CA ASN A 43 1.91 15.21 -3.95
C ASN A 43 2.75 15.16 -2.66
N LEU A 44 3.95 14.58 -2.77
CA LEU A 44 4.87 14.41 -1.66
C LEU A 44 5.50 15.73 -1.22
N LEU A 45 5.69 16.68 -2.15
CA LEU A 45 6.25 18.00 -1.83
C LEU A 45 5.35 18.75 -0.82
N SER A 46 4.04 18.72 -1.03
CA SER A 46 3.07 19.37 -0.14
C SER A 46 3.07 18.72 1.25
N ILE A 47 3.16 17.39 1.32
CA ILE A 47 3.24 16.65 2.58
C ILE A 47 4.56 16.95 3.30
N GLN A 48 5.69 16.92 2.59
CA GLN A 48 7.00 17.27 3.17
C GLN A 48 6.99 18.69 3.73
N HIS A 49 6.42 19.67 3.01
CA HIS A 49 6.27 21.03 3.50
C HIS A 49 5.38 21.14 4.75
N GLN A 50 4.24 20.43 4.80
CA GLN A 50 3.37 20.38 5.98
C GLN A 50 4.08 19.78 7.20
N LEU A 51 5.00 18.84 6.98
CA LEU A 51 5.82 18.22 8.00
C LEU A 51 7.08 19.03 8.36
N GLY A 52 7.28 20.20 7.74
CA GLY A 52 8.46 21.04 7.97
C GLY A 52 9.76 20.49 7.35
N ILE A 53 9.67 19.50 6.46
CA ILE A 53 10.81 18.89 5.78
C ILE A 53 11.13 19.75 4.55
N VAL A 54 12.29 20.39 4.56
CA VAL A 54 12.77 21.20 3.44
C VAL A 54 13.75 20.38 2.62
N THR A 55 13.26 19.74 1.55
CA THR A 55 14.15 19.07 0.60
C THR A 55 14.81 20.12 -0.28
N GLN A 56 16.14 20.18 -0.28
CA GLN A 56 16.89 21.00 -1.25
C GLN A 56 16.68 20.43 -2.65
N VAL A 57 15.71 20.98 -3.39
CA VAL A 57 15.63 20.80 -4.83
C VAL A 57 16.79 21.62 -5.41
N ASN A 58 17.83 20.94 -5.90
CA ASN A 58 18.94 21.59 -6.60
C ASN A 58 18.41 22.27 -7.87
N ARG A 59 17.93 23.51 -7.76
CA ARG A 59 17.66 24.38 -8.90
C ARG A 59 18.98 25.02 -9.33
N PRO A 60 19.44 24.83 -10.57
CA PRO A 60 20.78 25.23 -11.01
C PRO A 60 21.09 26.73 -10.97
N ASN A 61 20.14 27.61 -10.59
CA ASN A 61 20.30 29.07 -10.57
C ASN A 61 19.90 29.76 -9.25
N GLU A 62 19.55 29.02 -8.19
CA GLU A 62 19.33 29.63 -6.86
C GLU A 62 20.60 29.44 -6.02
N LYS A 63 21.09 30.53 -5.40
CA LYS A 63 22.25 30.49 -4.49
C LYS A 63 22.04 29.37 -3.48
N SER A 64 22.85 28.31 -3.60
CA SER A 64 22.86 27.20 -2.66
C SER A 64 23.30 27.72 -1.29
N VAL A 65 22.32 27.99 -0.43
CA VAL A 65 22.56 28.11 1.01
C VAL A 65 22.73 26.68 1.49
N THR A 66 23.96 26.27 1.81
CA THR A 66 24.23 25.00 2.47
C THR A 66 23.61 25.04 3.86
N VAL A 67 22.35 24.63 3.96
CA VAL A 67 21.75 24.26 5.23
C VAL A 67 22.33 22.89 5.61
N PRO A 68 22.73 22.66 6.87
CA PRO A 68 23.37 21.41 7.28
C PRO A 68 22.55 20.19 6.85
N GLN A 69 23.21 19.12 6.40
CA GLN A 69 22.54 17.83 6.20
C GLN A 69 21.84 17.44 7.50
N ASP A 70 20.53 17.24 7.39
CA ASP A 70 19.68 16.82 8.50
C ASP A 70 20.20 15.51 9.10
N THR A 71 20.70 15.62 10.33
CA THR A 71 21.01 14.48 11.19
C THR A 71 19.69 13.88 11.70
N SER A 72 19.72 12.81 12.49
CA SER A 72 18.55 12.16 13.12
C SER A 72 17.65 13.06 14.01
N SER A 73 17.83 14.38 13.96
CA SER A 73 17.40 15.37 14.95
C SER A 73 16.60 16.55 14.38
N THR A 74 16.29 16.62 13.08
CA THR A 74 15.62 17.80 12.48
C THR A 74 14.28 17.51 11.78
N SER A 75 13.96 16.25 11.43
CA SER A 75 12.59 15.83 11.14
C SER A 75 12.24 14.61 11.99
N GLU A 76 11.20 14.73 12.80
CA GLU A 76 10.68 13.60 13.58
C GLU A 76 10.12 12.49 12.67
N VAL A 77 9.71 12.84 11.45
CA VAL A 77 9.19 11.92 10.44
C VAL A 77 10.31 11.44 9.51
N LYS A 78 10.53 10.12 9.49
CA LYS A 78 11.54 9.43 8.67
C LYS A 78 10.94 8.63 7.51
N ALA A 79 9.65 8.31 7.57
CA ALA A 79 8.95 7.65 6.48
C ALA A 79 7.46 8.03 6.47
N LEU A 80 6.81 7.87 5.32
CA LEU A 80 5.37 7.95 5.15
C LEU A 80 4.84 6.59 4.73
N VAL A 81 3.73 6.16 5.34
CA VAL A 81 2.86 5.14 4.76
C VAL A 81 1.72 5.88 4.07
N VAL A 82 1.60 5.71 2.75
CA VAL A 82 0.62 6.42 1.92
C VAL A 82 -0.12 5.44 1.04
N GLY A 83 -1.41 5.67 0.81
CA GLY A 83 -2.20 4.80 -0.05
C GLY A 83 -3.69 5.06 0.01
N ALA A 84 -4.43 4.17 -0.65
CA ALA A 84 -5.89 4.18 -0.66
C ALA A 84 -6.42 3.15 0.35
N LEU A 85 -7.04 3.63 1.42
CA LEU A 85 -7.76 2.80 2.38
C LEU A 85 -9.15 2.49 1.81
N ARG A 86 -9.41 1.23 1.46
CA ARG A 86 -10.75 0.74 1.18
C ARG A 86 -11.56 0.78 2.46
N VAL A 87 -12.69 1.50 2.46
CA VAL A 87 -13.53 1.67 3.65
C VAL A 87 -14.82 0.90 3.46
N THR A 88 -14.98 -0.16 4.25
CA THR A 88 -16.14 -1.05 4.22
C THR A 88 -16.91 -1.08 5.54
N SER A 89 -16.26 -0.67 6.62
CA SER A 89 -16.84 -0.70 7.96
C SER A 89 -17.73 0.52 8.29
N ARG A 90 -17.76 1.54 7.43
CA ARG A 90 -18.39 2.85 7.70
C ARG A 90 -18.97 3.51 6.45
N ASP A 91 -20.01 4.32 6.64
CA ASP A 91 -20.61 5.17 5.61
C ASP A 91 -20.04 6.61 5.58
N THR A 92 -19.12 6.93 6.48
CA THR A 92 -18.46 8.26 6.56
C THR A 92 -16.94 8.10 6.56
N PRO A 93 -16.18 8.97 5.86
CA PRO A 93 -14.71 8.95 5.87
C PRO A 93 -14.12 9.01 7.28
N TYR A 94 -12.97 8.37 7.48
CA TYR A 94 -12.17 8.56 8.68
C TYR A 94 -11.68 10.00 8.75
N SER A 95 -11.54 10.52 9.96
CA SER A 95 -10.94 11.83 10.19
C SER A 95 -10.16 11.83 11.49
N LYS A 96 -9.26 12.80 11.64
CA LYS A 96 -8.52 13.02 12.89
C LYS A 96 -9.42 13.33 14.09
N ASP A 97 -10.63 13.82 13.85
CA ASP A 97 -11.59 14.24 14.87
C ASP A 97 -12.57 13.11 15.22
N LEU A 98 -12.50 11.97 14.53
CA LEU A 98 -13.31 10.81 14.80
C LEU A 98 -12.89 10.16 16.12
N ALA A 99 -13.84 9.99 17.04
CA ALA A 99 -13.60 9.29 18.29
C ALA A 99 -13.23 7.82 18.03
N MET A 100 -12.08 7.40 18.54
CA MET A 100 -11.60 6.01 18.45
C MET A 100 -12.27 5.15 19.51
N THR A 101 -13.48 4.69 19.24
CA THR A 101 -14.15 3.66 20.05
C THR A 101 -13.74 2.26 19.60
N ASP A 102 -13.98 1.24 20.42
CA ASP A 102 -13.64 -0.15 20.07
C ASP A 102 -14.21 -0.59 18.70
N ALA A 103 -15.44 -0.17 18.38
CA ALA A 103 -16.06 -0.46 17.10
C ALA A 103 -15.36 0.25 15.92
N VAL A 104 -14.88 1.49 16.13
CA VAL A 104 -14.11 2.23 15.13
C VAL A 104 -12.73 1.62 14.94
N GLU A 105 -12.10 1.19 16.03
CA GLU A 105 -10.80 0.53 15.98
C GLU A 105 -10.85 -0.79 15.21
N GLU A 106 -11.82 -1.66 15.52
CA GLU A 106 -12.01 -2.94 14.82
C GLU A 106 -12.39 -2.74 13.34
N GLY A 107 -13.23 -1.74 13.05
CA GLY A 107 -13.54 -1.34 11.67
C GLY A 107 -12.29 -0.89 10.91
N LEU A 108 -11.48 -0.03 11.52
CA LEU A 108 -10.24 0.47 10.92
C LEU A 108 -9.22 -0.65 10.71
N LYS A 109 -9.08 -1.57 11.66
CA LYS A 109 -8.21 -2.76 11.49
C LYS A 109 -8.64 -3.59 10.28
N THR A 110 -9.94 -3.85 10.15
CA THR A 110 -10.49 -4.62 9.02
C THR A 110 -10.25 -3.90 7.70
N ASP A 111 -10.52 -2.59 7.64
CA ASP A 111 -10.32 -1.76 6.46
C ASP A 111 -8.83 -1.70 6.06
N LEU A 112 -7.91 -1.57 7.03
CA LEU A 112 -6.46 -1.60 6.80
C LEU A 112 -5.99 -2.95 6.25
N GLN A 113 -6.46 -4.06 6.82
CA GLN A 113 -6.14 -5.41 6.34
C GLN A 113 -6.58 -5.61 4.88
N ASN A 114 -7.74 -5.09 4.52
CA ASN A 114 -8.28 -5.17 3.15
C ASN A 114 -7.58 -4.22 2.17
N SER A 115 -6.66 -3.37 2.64
CA SER A 115 -6.05 -2.29 1.85
C SER A 115 -4.52 -2.37 1.74
N VAL A 116 -3.89 -3.40 2.31
CA VAL A 116 -2.43 -3.53 2.37
C VAL A 116 -1.77 -3.37 1.00
N ASP A 117 -2.39 -3.94 -0.05
CA ASP A 117 -1.86 -3.91 -1.41
C ASP A 117 -1.90 -2.52 -2.08
N TYR A 118 -2.61 -1.56 -1.49
CA TYR A 118 -2.76 -0.19 -1.97
C TYR A 118 -1.88 0.81 -1.21
N PHE A 119 -1.13 0.35 -0.21
CA PHE A 119 -0.18 1.16 0.54
C PHE A 119 1.24 1.07 0.00
N LYS A 120 1.99 2.15 0.17
CA LYS A 120 3.42 2.23 -0.07
C LYS A 120 4.11 2.92 1.10
N ILE A 121 5.34 2.48 1.36
CA ILE A 121 6.26 3.20 2.26
C ILE A 121 7.12 4.11 1.40
N VAL A 122 7.15 5.39 1.74
CA VAL A 122 8.03 6.40 1.16
C VAL A 122 9.02 6.83 2.23
N LYS A 123 10.31 6.58 2.00
CA LYS A 123 11.36 7.07 2.90
C LYS A 123 11.50 8.58 2.75
N LEU A 124 11.61 9.29 3.87
CA LEU A 124 11.85 10.73 3.91
C LEU A 124 13.25 11.04 4.46
N PRO A 125 13.86 12.18 4.06
CA PRO A 125 13.40 13.05 2.96
C PRO A 125 13.52 12.35 1.59
N THR A 126 12.72 12.80 0.62
CA THR A 126 12.81 12.32 -0.78
C THR A 126 12.77 13.49 -1.76
N ALA A 127 13.56 13.37 -2.82
CA ALA A 127 13.56 14.32 -3.94
C ALA A 127 12.37 14.10 -4.90
N GLU A 128 11.62 13.01 -4.73
CA GLU A 128 10.40 12.76 -5.50
C GLU A 128 9.31 13.76 -5.11
N GLU A 129 8.74 14.44 -6.11
CA GLU A 129 7.64 15.40 -5.90
C GLU A 129 6.28 14.70 -5.79
N SER A 130 6.18 13.46 -6.29
CA SER A 130 4.96 12.65 -6.23
C SER A 130 5.25 11.16 -6.17
N VAL A 131 4.30 10.39 -5.63
CA VAL A 131 4.31 8.92 -5.68
C VAL A 131 3.06 8.43 -6.39
N VAL A 132 3.25 7.42 -7.24
CA VAL A 132 2.16 6.70 -7.90
C VAL A 132 1.67 5.58 -7.00
N LEU A 133 0.39 5.60 -6.66
CA LEU A 133 -0.27 4.59 -5.83
C LEU A 133 -1.17 3.70 -6.68
N LYS A 134 -1.28 2.43 -6.28
CA LYS A 134 -2.28 1.52 -6.83
C LYS A 134 -3.65 1.91 -6.28
N LEU A 135 -4.64 2.00 -7.14
CA LEU A 135 -6.03 2.19 -6.72
C LEU A 135 -6.70 0.85 -6.41
N PRO A 136 -7.66 0.83 -5.48
CA PRO A 136 -8.58 -0.29 -5.33
C PRO A 136 -9.33 -0.52 -6.66
N PRO A 137 -9.69 -1.77 -7.00
CA PRO A 137 -10.51 -2.01 -8.19
C PRO A 137 -11.89 -1.36 -8.02
N SER A 138 -12.58 -1.05 -9.11
CA SER A 138 -13.92 -0.44 -9.09
C SER A 138 -14.96 -1.23 -8.26
N THR A 139 -14.78 -2.55 -8.17
CA THR A 139 -15.62 -3.44 -7.34
C THR A 139 -15.35 -3.34 -5.84
N ALA A 140 -14.28 -2.64 -5.42
CA ALA A 140 -13.94 -2.48 -4.01
C ALA A 140 -14.87 -1.51 -3.26
N GLY A 141 -15.62 -0.67 -3.99
CA GLY A 141 -16.49 0.36 -3.42
C GLY A 141 -15.70 1.60 -2.99
N ASN A 142 -16.14 2.23 -1.89
CA ASN A 142 -15.57 3.48 -1.41
C ASN A 142 -14.15 3.27 -0.87
N TRP A 143 -13.26 4.20 -1.23
CA TRP A 143 -11.93 4.27 -0.66
C TRP A 143 -11.56 5.71 -0.31
N GLN A 144 -10.57 5.83 0.56
CA GLN A 144 -10.12 7.10 1.11
C GLN A 144 -8.59 7.16 1.11
N PRO A 145 -8.00 8.20 0.51
CA PRO A 145 -6.57 8.48 0.62
C PRO A 145 -6.16 8.72 2.08
N ILE A 146 -5.09 8.06 2.50
CA ILE A 146 -4.49 8.27 3.83
C ILE A 146 -2.97 8.44 3.75
N ALA A 147 -2.42 9.16 4.73
CA ALA A 147 -0.99 9.29 4.96
C ALA A 147 -0.67 9.15 6.45
N VAL A 148 0.33 8.35 6.79
CA VAL A 148 0.82 8.20 8.16
C VAL A 148 2.31 8.49 8.22
N GLY A 149 2.71 9.49 8.99
CA GLY A 149 4.11 9.81 9.25
C GLY A 149 4.70 8.95 10.36
N LEU A 150 5.85 8.34 10.11
CA LEU A 150 6.53 7.42 11.02
C LEU A 150 7.87 7.98 11.54
N ARG A 151 8.17 7.75 12.82
CA ARG A 151 9.50 8.01 13.45
C ARG A 151 10.61 7.05 13.00
N THR A 152 10.25 5.98 12.32
CA THR A 152 11.14 4.89 11.90
C THR A 152 10.91 4.57 10.43
N VAL A 153 11.85 3.85 9.81
CA VAL A 153 11.76 3.47 8.40
C VAL A 153 11.61 1.95 8.30
N PRO A 154 10.38 1.40 8.27
CA PRO A 154 10.17 -0.02 8.02
C PRO A 154 10.61 -0.37 6.59
N ALA A 155 11.17 -1.57 6.41
CA ALA A 155 11.58 -2.04 5.09
C ALA A 155 10.38 -2.45 4.22
N VAL A 156 9.39 -3.11 4.84
CA VAL A 156 8.10 -3.47 4.23
C VAL A 156 6.95 -3.21 5.19
N LEU A 157 5.72 -3.15 4.68
CA LEU A 157 4.52 -2.89 5.50
C LEU A 157 4.34 -3.92 6.63
N ALA A 158 4.74 -5.17 6.40
CA ALA A 158 4.70 -6.22 7.41
C ALA A 158 5.57 -5.91 8.64
N ASN A 159 6.63 -5.09 8.50
CA ASN A 159 7.47 -4.70 9.64
C ASN A 159 6.75 -3.71 10.58
N LEU A 160 5.62 -3.11 10.20
CA LEU A 160 4.93 -2.15 11.07
C LEU A 160 4.49 -2.75 12.41
N SER A 161 4.30 -4.07 12.49
CA SER A 161 4.01 -4.80 13.72
C SER A 161 5.23 -5.10 14.59
N ASP A 162 6.45 -4.91 14.07
CA ASP A 162 7.68 -5.23 14.79
C ASP A 162 7.87 -4.27 15.98
N THR A 163 8.52 -4.78 17.02
CA THR A 163 8.67 -4.05 18.30
C THR A 163 9.37 -2.69 18.10
N GLU A 164 10.33 -2.62 17.19
CA GLU A 164 11.07 -1.40 16.83
C GLU A 164 10.23 -0.33 16.11
N HIS A 165 9.11 -0.71 15.52
CA HIS A 165 8.19 0.17 14.78
C HIS A 165 6.90 0.49 15.55
N LYS A 166 6.70 -0.15 16.71
CA LYS A 166 5.53 0.06 17.56
C LYS A 166 5.43 1.51 18.01
N GLY A 167 4.27 2.13 17.80
CA GLY A 167 4.03 3.54 18.17
C GLY A 167 4.87 4.55 17.37
N SER A 168 5.41 4.15 16.23
CA SER A 168 6.18 5.05 15.37
C SER A 168 5.30 6.06 14.62
N GLY A 169 4.00 5.78 14.46
CA GLY A 169 3.03 6.68 13.82
C GLY A 169 2.78 7.94 14.65
N ILE A 170 3.15 9.09 14.09
CA ILE A 170 3.10 10.40 14.76
C ILE A 170 2.26 11.45 14.05
N TYR A 171 1.99 11.25 12.76
CA TYR A 171 1.09 12.10 11.98
C TYR A 171 0.11 11.23 11.21
N TYR A 172 -1.14 11.65 11.17
CA TYR A 172 -2.22 10.96 10.47
C TYR A 172 -2.98 11.98 9.64
N GLY A 173 -2.99 11.78 8.33
CA GLY A 173 -3.70 12.60 7.37
C GLY A 173 -4.74 11.75 6.65
N PHE A 174 -5.93 12.31 6.49
CA PHE A 174 -7.08 11.63 5.88
C PHE A 174 -7.72 12.56 4.85
N SER A 175 -8.08 12.04 3.67
CA SER A 175 -8.95 12.80 2.76
C SER A 175 -10.32 13.01 3.39
N SER A 176 -10.93 14.18 3.28
CA SER A 176 -12.26 14.42 3.84
C SER A 176 -13.41 13.77 3.06
N LYS A 177 -13.11 13.05 1.98
CA LYS A 177 -14.10 12.47 1.06
C LYS A 177 -13.78 11.01 0.76
N PHE A 178 -14.83 10.26 0.49
CA PHE A 178 -14.70 9.01 -0.24
C PHE A 178 -14.51 9.26 -1.72
N HIS A 179 -13.77 8.35 -2.33
CA HIS A 179 -13.55 8.26 -3.75
C HIS A 179 -14.01 6.88 -4.22
N ASN A 180 -14.39 6.80 -5.49
CA ASN A 180 -14.63 5.56 -6.20
C ASN A 180 -13.68 5.55 -7.41
N THR A 181 -13.14 4.38 -7.73
CA THR A 181 -12.20 4.21 -8.85
C THR A 181 -12.85 4.54 -10.20
N ASP A 182 -14.14 4.30 -10.37
CA ASP A 182 -14.86 4.62 -11.61
C ASP A 182 -15.01 6.13 -11.84
N ASP A 183 -15.09 6.91 -10.75
CA ASP A 183 -15.25 8.37 -10.79
C ASP A 183 -13.90 9.11 -10.74
N PHE A 184 -12.80 8.37 -10.52
CA PHE A 184 -11.49 8.95 -10.32
C PHE A 184 -10.84 9.28 -11.67
N LYS A 185 -10.53 10.55 -11.89
CA LYS A 185 -9.87 10.99 -13.12
C LYS A 185 -8.38 10.67 -13.04
N ASP A 186 -7.84 10.07 -14.10
CA ASP A 186 -6.39 9.92 -14.25
C ASP A 186 -5.72 11.29 -14.07
N ASN A 187 -4.74 11.35 -13.16
CA ASN A 187 -3.98 12.54 -12.76
C ASN A 187 -4.65 13.51 -11.78
N GLU A 188 -5.72 13.13 -11.08
CA GLU A 188 -6.22 13.92 -9.97
C GLU A 188 -5.21 13.93 -8.81
N VAL A 189 -4.74 15.13 -8.43
CA VAL A 189 -3.84 15.33 -7.29
C VAL A 189 -4.68 15.49 -6.04
N ILE A 190 -4.64 14.48 -5.18
CA ILE A 190 -5.36 14.51 -3.90
C ILE A 190 -4.51 15.23 -2.86
N LYS A 191 -5.15 16.20 -2.19
CA LYS A 191 -4.58 16.83 -0.99
C LYS A 191 -5.00 16.04 0.25
N ILE A 192 -4.02 15.64 1.03
CA ILE A 192 -4.23 15.07 2.36
C ILE A 192 -3.99 16.21 3.38
N SER A 193 -4.85 16.28 4.39
CA SER A 193 -4.85 17.31 5.44
C SER A 193 -4.98 16.71 6.82
#